data_AF-A0A9D0ZQ97-F1
#
_entry.id   AF-A0A9D0ZQ97-F1
#
_cell.length_a   1.000
_cell.length_b   1.000
_cell.length_c   1.000
_cell.angle_alpha   90.00
_cell.angle_beta   90.00
_cell.angle_gamma   90.00
#
_symmetry.space_group_name_H-M   'P 1'
#
loop_
_entity.id
_entity.type
_entity.pdbx_description
1 polymer ?
#
loop_
_entity_poly.entity_id
_entity_poly.type
_entity_poly.pdbx_seq_one_letter_code
_entity_poly.pdbx_strand_id
1 'polypeptide(L)'
;MRKIRRKREKRKQKIIIIIVFLFLIIMTSGYAAFSTNITFHAKGNIKWKIIDITDNVVTSGDGLYEDEYEEGRYVYKGGNPNNYIEFNGKLWRIISKEADGTYKILRNEDLPSRAFDSGGARTTGYCSQGNAPTYGCNAWSSTAHMVGSPSEFTNGSYTGSVDADSEILTYLNGEYYNSLERTFKENIVSNTWGTGAVIWQNNDLQGQITSENRYKWNGNIGLISVSDYIKANSNKETCGTVNKNNSYYSTCKNTNWMYISGTSWWTISPGSIYSYTVWNINSDGYL
;
A
#
# COMPACT_ATOMS: atom_id res chain seq x y z
N MET A 1 44.84 96.01 11.40
CA MET A 1 44.75 94.53 11.59
C MET A 1 43.37 93.89 11.31
N ARG A 2 42.22 94.59 11.45
CA ARG A 2 40.86 93.99 11.39
C ARG A 2 40.43 93.45 10.00
N LYS A 3 40.86 94.06 8.89
CA LYS A 3 40.53 93.62 7.50
C LYS A 3 41.19 92.29 7.10
N ILE A 4 42.41 92.02 7.55
CA ILE A 4 43.17 90.79 7.24
C ILE A 4 42.54 89.58 7.95
N ARG A 5 42.11 89.76 9.22
CA ARG A 5 41.41 88.72 10.00
C ARG A 5 40.10 88.30 9.33
N ARG A 6 39.27 89.26 8.87
CA ARG A 6 38.01 88.99 8.17
C ARG A 6 38.20 88.24 6.84
N LYS A 7 39.29 88.51 6.11
CA LYS A 7 39.63 87.81 4.85
C LYS A 7 40.10 86.37 5.12
N ARG A 8 40.84 86.12 6.21
CA ARG A 8 41.24 84.77 6.65
C ARG A 8 40.04 83.94 7.09
N GLU A 9 39.10 84.51 7.87
CA GLU A 9 37.88 83.80 8.28
C GLU A 9 36.98 83.43 7.09
N LYS A 10 36.78 84.32 6.12
CA LYS A 10 36.07 83.99 4.87
C LYS A 10 36.75 82.88 4.06
N ARG A 11 38.09 82.83 4.05
CA ARG A 11 38.86 81.75 3.41
C ARG A 11 38.67 80.42 4.13
N LYS A 12 38.73 80.41 5.47
CA LYS A 12 38.47 79.23 6.29
C LYS A 12 37.05 78.71 6.09
N GLN A 13 36.04 79.59 6.11
CA GLN A 13 34.64 79.22 5.83
C GLN A 13 34.48 78.62 4.44
N LYS A 14 35.10 79.20 3.39
CA LYS A 14 35.08 78.61 2.05
C LYS A 14 35.71 77.21 1.99
N ILE A 15 36.84 77.02 2.67
CA ILE A 15 37.51 75.70 2.72
C ILE A 15 36.63 74.67 3.44
N ILE A 16 36.03 75.05 4.57
CA ILE A 16 35.11 74.17 5.32
C ILE A 16 33.90 73.78 4.46
N ILE A 17 33.31 74.73 3.74
CA ILE A 17 32.18 74.46 2.84
C ILE A 17 32.58 73.47 1.75
N ILE A 18 33.76 73.63 1.16
CA ILE A 18 34.26 72.71 0.11
C ILE A 18 34.48 71.30 0.68
N ILE A 19 35.06 71.18 1.88
CA ILE A 19 35.29 69.89 2.54
C ILE A 19 33.97 69.19 2.86
N VAL A 20 33.00 69.91 3.42
CA VAL A 20 31.66 69.35 3.72
C VAL A 20 30.96 68.90 2.45
N PHE A 21 31.06 69.67 1.37
CA PHE A 21 30.48 69.30 0.08
C PHE A 21 31.13 68.04 -0.51
N LEU A 22 32.46 67.93 -0.45
CA LEU A 22 33.19 66.73 -0.86
C LEU A 22 32.80 65.50 -0.02
N PHE A 23 32.65 65.67 1.30
CA PHE A 23 32.26 64.60 2.20
C PHE A 23 30.84 64.07 1.90
N LEU A 24 29.91 64.98 1.60
CA LEU A 24 28.54 64.62 1.20
C LEU A 24 28.52 63.82 -0.10
N ILE A 25 29.33 64.21 -1.10
CA ILE A 25 29.42 63.47 -2.37
C ILE A 25 29.90 62.04 -2.13
N ILE A 26 30.95 61.85 -1.32
CA ILE A 26 31.50 60.51 -1.00
C ILE A 26 30.47 59.64 -0.26
N MET A 27 29.70 60.22 0.66
CA MET A 27 28.65 59.48 1.36
C MET A 27 27.51 59.07 0.43
N THR A 28 27.10 59.94 -0.50
CA THR A 28 26.04 59.63 -1.47
C THR A 28 26.45 58.55 -2.47
N SER A 29 27.69 58.59 -2.97
CA SER A 29 28.19 57.57 -3.90
C SER A 29 28.42 56.23 -3.20
N GLY A 30 28.89 56.23 -1.94
CA GLY A 30 28.97 55.03 -1.13
C GLY A 30 27.59 54.40 -0.90
N TYR A 31 26.60 55.19 -0.50
CA TYR A 31 25.24 54.69 -0.29
C TYR A 31 24.62 54.11 -1.57
N ALA A 32 24.82 54.77 -2.72
CA ALA A 32 24.34 54.26 -4.01
C ALA A 32 25.05 52.95 -4.43
N ALA A 33 26.35 52.82 -4.18
CA ALA A 33 27.10 51.61 -4.51
C ALA A 33 26.68 50.40 -3.64
N PHE A 34 26.41 50.63 -2.35
CA PHE A 34 26.07 49.57 -1.39
C PHE A 34 24.57 49.32 -1.20
N SER A 35 23.68 50.13 -1.79
CA SER A 35 22.21 49.91 -1.75
C SER A 35 21.67 49.11 -2.94
N THR A 36 22.55 48.51 -3.73
CA THR A 36 22.12 47.67 -4.85
C THR A 36 21.60 46.33 -4.34
N ASN A 37 20.30 46.09 -4.52
CA ASN A 37 19.69 44.78 -4.26
C ASN A 37 20.27 43.77 -5.27
N ILE A 38 21.11 42.86 -4.79
CA ILE A 38 21.60 41.74 -5.61
C ILE A 38 20.42 40.79 -5.81
N THR A 39 19.84 40.83 -7.01
CA THR A 39 18.76 39.92 -7.39
C THR A 39 19.37 38.71 -8.12
N PHE A 40 19.41 37.56 -7.46
CA PHE A 40 19.90 36.32 -8.06
C PHE A 40 18.79 35.66 -8.91
N HIS A 41 18.98 35.64 -10.23
CA HIS A 41 18.17 34.81 -11.13
C HIS A 41 18.85 33.45 -11.32
N ALA A 42 18.70 32.55 -10.36
CA ALA A 42 19.10 31.16 -10.53
C ALA A 42 17.97 30.37 -11.21
N LYS A 43 18.16 29.96 -12.47
CA LYS A 43 17.32 28.93 -13.12
C LYS A 43 17.95 27.56 -12.89
N GLY A 44 17.50 26.87 -11.85
CA GLY A 44 17.82 25.46 -11.64
C GLY A 44 16.83 24.58 -12.41
N ASN A 45 17.32 23.69 -13.27
CA ASN A 45 16.51 22.57 -13.75
C ASN A 45 16.47 21.52 -12.62
N ILE A 46 15.38 21.47 -11.88
CA ILE A 46 15.13 20.36 -10.94
C ILE A 46 14.85 19.12 -11.80
N LYS A 47 15.85 18.22 -11.92
CA LYS A 47 15.58 16.86 -12.36
C LYS A 47 14.86 16.17 -11.20
N TRP A 48 13.54 16.11 -11.27
CA TRP A 48 12.77 15.23 -10.40
C TRP A 48 13.19 13.79 -10.70
N LYS A 49 14.05 13.21 -9.85
CA LYS A 49 14.16 11.76 -9.84
C LYS A 49 12.87 11.27 -9.22
N ILE A 50 11.99 10.70 -10.05
CA ILE A 50 10.86 9.92 -9.55
C ILE A 50 11.50 8.76 -8.79
N ILE A 51 11.38 8.77 -7.47
CA ILE A 51 11.85 7.67 -6.62
C ILE A 51 10.77 6.61 -6.69
N ASP A 52 11.07 5.50 -7.36
CA ASP A 52 10.25 4.28 -7.29
C ASP A 52 10.74 3.47 -6.08
N ILE A 53 9.83 2.75 -5.41
CA ILE A 53 10.20 1.88 -4.29
C ILE A 53 11.18 0.78 -4.72
N THR A 54 11.21 0.44 -6.01
CA THR A 54 12.15 -0.53 -6.60
C THR A 54 13.61 -0.09 -6.54
N ASP A 55 13.89 1.17 -6.24
CA ASP A 55 15.27 1.63 -5.97
C ASP A 55 15.84 1.03 -4.67
N ASN A 56 15.00 0.47 -3.79
CA ASN A 56 15.37 -0.07 -2.48
C ASN A 56 15.15 -1.59 -2.37
N VAL A 57 15.27 -2.32 -3.48
CA VAL A 57 15.19 -3.80 -3.46
C VAL A 57 16.36 -4.38 -2.68
N VAL A 58 16.07 -5.33 -1.79
CA VAL A 58 17.05 -6.03 -0.96
C VAL A 58 17.12 -7.50 -1.36
N THR A 59 18.23 -8.16 -0.99
CA THR A 59 18.44 -9.60 -1.20
C THR A 59 18.50 -10.40 0.09
N SER A 60 18.48 -9.73 1.25
CA SER A 60 18.47 -10.34 2.57
C SER A 60 17.89 -9.40 3.63
N GLY A 61 17.37 -9.97 4.72
CA GLY A 61 16.74 -9.23 5.82
C GLY A 61 15.31 -8.77 5.50
N ASP A 62 14.87 -7.70 6.15
CA ASP A 62 13.55 -7.14 5.95
C ASP A 62 13.59 -6.08 4.82
N GLY A 63 12.62 -6.11 3.92
CA GLY A 63 12.56 -5.11 2.83
C GLY A 63 11.72 -5.54 1.63
N LEU A 64 11.92 -4.84 0.52
CA LEU A 64 11.24 -5.10 -0.76
C LEU A 64 12.06 -6.11 -1.57
N TYR A 65 11.41 -7.14 -2.10
CA TYR A 65 12.02 -8.18 -2.92
C TYR A 65 11.33 -8.25 -4.27
N GLU A 66 12.07 -8.61 -5.31
CA GLU A 66 11.48 -9.09 -6.56
C GLU A 66 10.69 -10.39 -6.29
N ASP A 67 9.51 -10.52 -6.89
CA ASP A 67 8.68 -11.72 -6.76
C ASP A 67 9.23 -12.82 -7.67
N GLU A 68 9.45 -14.00 -7.08
CA GLU A 68 10.00 -15.15 -7.78
C GLU A 68 8.94 -15.93 -8.58
N TYR A 69 7.66 -15.64 -8.36
CA TYR A 69 6.53 -16.39 -8.93
C TYR A 69 5.74 -15.59 -9.98
N GLU A 70 5.86 -14.26 -9.97
CA GLU A 70 5.08 -13.34 -10.80
C GLU A 70 6.00 -12.24 -11.35
N GLU A 71 6.35 -12.32 -12.64
CA GLU A 71 7.32 -11.43 -13.27
C GLU A 71 6.91 -9.95 -13.17
N GLY A 72 7.87 -9.09 -12.82
CA GLY A 72 7.66 -7.65 -12.67
C GLY A 72 6.93 -7.21 -11.40
N ARG A 73 6.51 -8.16 -10.55
CA ARG A 73 5.94 -7.89 -9.23
C ARG A 73 7.04 -7.79 -8.18
N TYR A 74 6.86 -6.91 -7.20
CA TYR A 74 7.74 -6.77 -6.04
C TYR A 74 6.93 -6.87 -4.75
N VAL A 75 7.41 -7.62 -3.76
CA VAL A 75 6.68 -7.92 -2.52
C VAL A 75 7.52 -7.55 -1.30
N TYR A 76 6.91 -6.90 -0.31
CA TYR A 76 7.56 -6.64 0.97
C TYR A 76 7.59 -7.91 1.83
N LYS A 77 8.78 -8.26 2.32
CA LYS A 77 9.03 -9.42 3.17
C LYS A 77 9.72 -9.02 4.47
N GLY A 78 9.56 -9.84 5.51
CA GLY A 78 10.28 -9.68 6.77
C GLY A 78 9.39 -9.53 7.98
N GLY A 79 10.00 -9.47 9.17
CA GLY A 79 9.26 -9.25 10.42
C GLY A 79 8.85 -7.80 10.63
N ASN A 80 9.73 -6.86 10.24
CA ASN A 80 9.51 -5.43 10.39
C ASN A 80 10.11 -4.61 9.22
N PRO A 81 9.68 -4.84 7.97
CA PRO A 81 10.08 -4.01 6.85
C PRO A 81 9.51 -2.60 6.98
N ASN A 82 10.22 -1.61 6.43
CA ASN A 82 9.71 -0.26 6.30
C ASN A 82 8.76 -0.14 5.10
N ASN A 83 7.53 -0.63 5.26
CA ASN A 83 6.54 -0.76 4.18
C ASN A 83 5.28 0.09 4.43
N TYR A 84 5.43 1.25 5.09
CA TYR A 84 4.29 2.10 5.45
C TYR A 84 4.10 3.23 4.43
N ILE A 85 2.84 3.56 4.19
CA ILE A 85 2.44 4.76 3.45
C ILE A 85 1.31 5.45 4.19
N GLU A 86 1.44 6.75 4.37
CA GLU A 86 0.34 7.59 4.82
C GLU A 86 -0.39 8.13 3.59
N PHE A 87 -1.68 7.84 3.50
CA PHE A 87 -2.51 8.29 2.40
C PHE A 87 -3.90 8.64 2.95
N ASN A 88 -4.35 9.87 2.67
CA ASN A 88 -5.60 10.46 3.19
C ASN A 88 -5.72 10.42 4.72
N GLY A 89 -4.63 10.77 5.43
CA GLY A 89 -4.60 10.82 6.90
C GLY A 89 -4.78 9.45 7.57
N LYS A 90 -4.61 8.37 6.82
CA LYS A 90 -4.65 6.99 7.30
C LYS A 90 -3.34 6.29 6.96
N LEU A 91 -2.89 5.46 7.89
CA LEU A 91 -1.71 4.63 7.72
C LEU A 91 -2.11 3.33 7.01
N TRP A 92 -1.35 2.98 5.99
CA TRP A 92 -1.48 1.75 5.21
C TRP A 92 -0.13 1.04 5.14
N ARG A 93 -0.17 -0.25 4.84
CA ARG A 93 1.03 -1.05 4.60
C ARG A 93 1.06 -1.53 3.16
N ILE A 94 2.15 -1.30 2.45
CA ILE A 94 2.33 -1.77 1.09
C ILE A 94 2.63 -3.26 1.15
N ILE A 95 1.80 -4.06 0.46
CA ILE A 95 2.02 -5.49 0.27
C ILE A 95 2.99 -5.68 -0.89
N SER A 96 2.63 -5.11 -2.03
CA SER A 96 3.35 -5.31 -3.28
C SER A 96 3.17 -4.15 -4.26
N LYS A 97 4.15 -4.01 -5.15
CA LYS A 97 4.02 -3.29 -6.42
C LYS A 97 3.76 -4.32 -7.51
N GLU A 98 2.65 -4.15 -8.20
CA GLU A 98 2.21 -5.04 -9.28
C GLU A 98 2.92 -4.68 -10.59
N ALA A 99 2.94 -5.62 -11.54
CA ALA A 99 3.63 -5.47 -12.82
C ALA A 99 3.07 -4.32 -13.68
N ASP A 100 1.80 -3.95 -13.49
CA ASP A 100 1.14 -2.82 -14.15
C ASP A 100 1.44 -1.46 -13.50
N GLY A 101 2.27 -1.45 -12.44
CA GLY A 101 2.64 -0.25 -11.69
C GLY A 101 1.66 0.14 -10.58
N THR A 102 0.57 -0.62 -10.39
CA THR A 102 -0.33 -0.40 -9.25
C THR A 102 0.27 -0.94 -7.96
N TYR A 103 -0.26 -0.49 -6.82
CA TYR A 103 0.17 -0.92 -5.51
C TYR A 103 -0.96 -1.64 -4.79
N LYS A 104 -0.67 -2.84 -4.29
CA LYS A 104 -1.54 -3.55 -3.35
C LYS A 104 -1.20 -3.09 -1.95
N ILE A 105 -2.17 -2.51 -1.26
CA ILE A 105 -1.99 -2.00 0.12
C ILE A 105 -2.98 -2.66 1.08
N LEU A 106 -2.55 -2.83 2.33
CA LEU A 106 -3.32 -3.36 3.44
C LEU A 106 -3.66 -2.23 4.40
N ARG A 107 -4.91 -2.18 4.86
CA ARG A 107 -5.32 -1.26 5.92
C ARG A 107 -4.62 -1.62 7.21
N ASN A 108 -4.03 -0.63 7.90
CA ASN A 108 -3.31 -0.89 9.14
C ASN A 108 -4.25 -1.00 10.36
N GLU A 109 -5.46 -0.45 10.28
CA GLU A 109 -6.49 -0.52 11.33
C GLU A 109 -7.54 -1.59 11.00
N ASP A 110 -7.97 -2.34 12.01
CA ASP A 110 -9.04 -3.33 11.87
C ASP A 110 -10.37 -2.69 11.48
N LEU A 111 -11.12 -3.39 10.62
CA LEU A 111 -12.52 -3.09 10.36
C LEU A 111 -13.42 -3.80 11.40
N PRO A 112 -14.66 -3.33 11.59
CA PRO A 112 -15.62 -4.03 12.44
C PRO A 112 -15.75 -5.51 12.05
N SER A 113 -15.85 -6.39 13.05
CA SER A 113 -15.98 -7.83 12.85
C SER A 113 -17.23 -8.15 12.02
N ARG A 114 -17.06 -9.01 11.01
CA ARG A 114 -18.10 -9.44 10.09
C ARG A 114 -17.90 -10.91 9.71
N ALA A 115 -19.00 -11.60 9.45
CA ALA A 115 -18.95 -12.90 8.81
C ALA A 115 -18.38 -12.75 7.40
N PHE A 116 -17.65 -13.76 6.92
CA PHE A 116 -17.35 -13.87 5.50
C PHE A 116 -18.67 -14.02 4.73
N ASP A 117 -19.49 -14.96 5.19
CA ASP A 117 -20.84 -15.22 4.75
C ASP A 117 -21.57 -15.94 5.88
N SER A 118 -22.80 -15.54 6.19
CA SER A 118 -23.57 -16.11 7.29
C SER A 118 -24.27 -17.41 6.87
N GLY A 119 -24.49 -18.31 7.82
CA GLY A 119 -25.34 -19.49 7.62
C GLY A 119 -26.73 -19.07 7.10
N GLY A 120 -27.17 -19.68 6.01
CA GLY A 120 -28.45 -19.37 5.37
C GLY A 120 -28.46 -18.17 4.43
N ALA A 121 -27.36 -17.39 4.33
CA ALA A 121 -27.30 -16.22 3.45
C ALA A 121 -27.37 -16.60 1.95
N ARG A 122 -26.65 -17.66 1.57
CA ARG A 122 -26.66 -18.23 0.22
C ARG A 122 -26.91 -19.74 0.30
N THR A 123 -27.98 -20.20 -0.33
CA THR A 123 -28.49 -21.59 -0.17
C THR A 123 -28.86 -22.26 -1.48
N THR A 124 -28.37 -21.76 -2.62
CA THR A 124 -28.60 -22.35 -3.95
C THR A 124 -27.29 -22.74 -4.64
N GLY A 125 -27.37 -23.60 -5.66
CA GLY A 125 -26.24 -23.97 -6.51
C GLY A 125 -25.06 -24.58 -5.74
N TYR A 126 -23.87 -23.99 -5.88
CA TYR A 126 -22.69 -24.40 -5.11
C TYR A 126 -22.89 -24.19 -3.60
N CYS A 127 -23.52 -23.08 -3.20
CA CYS A 127 -23.72 -22.71 -1.80
C CYS A 127 -24.82 -23.54 -1.09
N SER A 128 -25.52 -24.43 -1.79
CA SER A 128 -26.44 -25.39 -1.18
C SER A 128 -25.78 -26.72 -0.78
N GLN A 129 -24.50 -26.91 -1.08
CA GLN A 129 -23.80 -28.20 -0.93
C GLN A 129 -22.97 -28.25 0.35
N GLY A 130 -22.74 -29.46 0.88
CA GLY A 130 -22.05 -29.66 2.16
C GLY A 130 -22.76 -28.93 3.30
N ASN A 131 -21.99 -28.29 4.19
CA ASN A 131 -22.55 -27.50 5.29
C ASN A 131 -22.58 -25.98 5.02
N ALA A 132 -22.44 -25.55 3.76
CA ALA A 132 -22.56 -24.13 3.39
C ALA A 132 -23.90 -23.50 3.82
N PRO A 133 -25.06 -24.18 3.71
CA PRO A 133 -26.32 -23.63 4.22
C PRO A 133 -26.32 -23.36 5.73
N THR A 134 -25.48 -24.06 6.50
CA THR A 134 -25.43 -23.95 7.97
C THR A 134 -24.36 -22.98 8.45
N TYR A 135 -23.18 -23.00 7.84
CA TYR A 135 -22.01 -22.25 8.33
C TYR A 135 -21.60 -21.07 7.44
N GLY A 136 -22.27 -20.88 6.30
CA GLY A 136 -21.94 -19.85 5.32
C GLY A 136 -21.17 -20.44 4.12
N CYS A 137 -21.29 -19.80 2.95
CA CYS A 137 -20.64 -20.26 1.74
C CYS A 137 -19.27 -19.59 1.57
N ASN A 138 -18.26 -20.36 1.15
CA ASN A 138 -16.89 -19.89 1.02
C ASN A 138 -16.55 -19.23 -0.32
N ALA A 139 -17.49 -19.20 -1.27
CA ALA A 139 -17.27 -18.54 -2.55
C ALA A 139 -17.25 -17.00 -2.38
N TRP A 140 -16.23 -16.34 -2.90
CA TRP A 140 -16.06 -14.89 -2.79
C TRP A 140 -17.17 -14.09 -3.48
N SER A 141 -17.47 -14.43 -4.74
CA SER A 141 -18.40 -13.71 -5.61
C SER A 141 -19.35 -14.67 -6.32
N SER A 142 -20.43 -14.13 -6.89
CA SER A 142 -21.30 -14.86 -7.81
C SER A 142 -20.52 -15.29 -9.05
N THR A 143 -20.92 -16.41 -9.65
CA THR A 143 -20.33 -16.88 -10.92
C THR A 143 -20.51 -15.87 -12.05
N ALA A 144 -21.59 -15.08 -12.02
CA ALA A 144 -21.83 -14.02 -13.00
C ALA A 144 -20.84 -12.85 -12.87
N HIS A 145 -20.40 -12.54 -11.65
CA HIS A 145 -19.45 -11.44 -11.36
C HIS A 145 -17.97 -11.87 -11.45
N MET A 146 -17.68 -13.16 -11.57
CA MET A 146 -16.33 -13.64 -11.87
C MET A 146 -15.91 -13.27 -13.30
N VAL A 147 -14.60 -13.12 -13.51
CA VAL A 147 -14.02 -12.87 -14.83
C VAL A 147 -14.37 -14.03 -15.77
N GLY A 148 -14.93 -13.69 -16.93
CA GLY A 148 -15.40 -14.66 -17.92
C GLY A 148 -16.76 -15.27 -17.62
N SER A 149 -17.41 -14.87 -16.52
CA SER A 149 -18.75 -15.31 -16.10
C SER A 149 -18.96 -16.83 -16.26
N PRO A 150 -18.11 -17.67 -15.65
CA PRO A 150 -18.21 -19.12 -15.77
C PRO A 150 -19.59 -19.60 -15.32
N SER A 151 -20.11 -20.67 -15.92
CA SER A 151 -21.40 -21.23 -15.51
C SER A 151 -21.36 -21.90 -14.14
N GLU A 152 -20.17 -22.35 -13.72
CA GLU A 152 -19.97 -23.14 -12.51
C GLU A 152 -18.71 -22.72 -11.76
N PHE A 153 -18.78 -22.83 -10.44
CA PHE A 153 -17.65 -22.77 -9.52
C PHE A 153 -17.43 -24.18 -8.96
N THR A 154 -16.26 -24.75 -9.26
CA THR A 154 -15.82 -26.04 -8.76
C THR A 154 -14.78 -25.87 -7.67
N ASN A 155 -15.06 -26.47 -6.51
CA ASN A 155 -14.15 -26.53 -5.38
C ASN A 155 -14.19 -27.92 -4.72
N GLY A 156 -13.12 -28.69 -4.88
CA GLY A 156 -13.08 -30.09 -4.46
C GLY A 156 -14.14 -30.91 -5.18
N SER A 157 -14.96 -31.63 -4.42
CA SER A 157 -16.07 -32.44 -4.95
C SER A 157 -17.34 -31.64 -5.24
N TYR A 158 -17.39 -30.36 -4.85
CA TYR A 158 -18.58 -29.52 -5.02
C TYR A 158 -18.46 -28.70 -6.30
N THR A 159 -19.53 -28.66 -7.08
CA THR A 159 -19.61 -27.89 -8.33
C THR A 159 -21.02 -27.35 -8.51
N GLY A 160 -21.13 -26.09 -8.94
CA GLY A 160 -22.40 -25.48 -9.30
C GLY A 160 -22.27 -23.97 -9.48
N SER A 161 -23.33 -23.31 -9.95
CA SER A 161 -23.36 -21.85 -10.03
C SER A 161 -23.36 -21.21 -8.63
N VAL A 162 -22.81 -20.00 -8.51
CA VAL A 162 -22.94 -19.17 -7.31
C VAL A 162 -23.83 -17.98 -7.68
N ASP A 163 -24.98 -17.86 -7.03
CA ASP A 163 -26.06 -16.93 -7.36
C ASP A 163 -25.81 -15.49 -6.88
N ALA A 164 -25.09 -15.33 -5.77
CA ALA A 164 -24.83 -14.02 -5.17
C ALA A 164 -23.40 -13.88 -4.62
N ASP A 165 -22.96 -12.63 -4.53
CA ASP A 165 -21.72 -12.24 -3.89
C ASP A 165 -21.76 -12.55 -2.38
N SER A 166 -20.59 -12.79 -1.77
CA SER A 166 -20.52 -12.97 -0.31
C SER A 166 -20.93 -11.69 0.43
N GLU A 167 -21.40 -11.84 1.67
CA GLU A 167 -21.74 -10.70 2.52
C GLU A 167 -20.53 -9.77 2.74
N ILE A 168 -19.34 -10.33 2.95
CA ILE A 168 -18.12 -9.53 3.13
C ILE A 168 -17.75 -8.75 1.85
N LEU A 169 -17.91 -9.36 0.67
CA LEU A 169 -17.67 -8.68 -0.61
C LEU A 169 -18.64 -7.51 -0.79
N THR A 170 -19.93 -7.74 -0.52
CA THR A 170 -21.00 -6.74 -0.60
C THR A 170 -20.72 -5.57 0.34
N TYR A 171 -20.27 -5.85 1.57
CA TYR A 171 -19.87 -4.80 2.51
C TYR A 171 -18.66 -4.00 2.01
N LEU A 172 -17.59 -4.68 1.59
CA LEU A 172 -16.34 -4.03 1.22
C LEU A 172 -16.48 -3.11 0.01
N ASN A 173 -17.17 -3.57 -1.05
CA ASN A 173 -17.33 -2.80 -2.29
C ASN A 173 -18.66 -2.01 -2.36
N GLY A 174 -19.56 -2.24 -1.41
CA GLY A 174 -20.78 -1.45 -1.21
C GLY A 174 -20.58 -0.42 -0.10
N GLU A 175 -20.98 -0.76 1.12
CA GLU A 175 -20.99 0.16 2.27
C GLU A 175 -19.63 0.82 2.53
N TYR A 176 -18.57 0.02 2.67
CA TYR A 176 -17.26 0.51 3.04
C TYR A 176 -16.66 1.37 1.93
N TYR A 177 -16.57 0.87 0.69
CA TYR A 177 -16.04 1.64 -0.44
C TYR A 177 -16.80 2.96 -0.61
N ASN A 178 -18.13 2.96 -0.52
CA ASN A 178 -18.91 4.18 -0.69
C ASN A 178 -18.70 5.21 0.44
N SER A 179 -18.41 4.73 1.67
CA SER A 179 -18.07 5.60 2.81
C SER A 179 -16.74 6.34 2.66
N LEU A 180 -15.85 5.90 1.77
CA LEU A 180 -14.54 6.51 1.57
C LEU A 180 -14.68 7.88 0.91
N GLU A 181 -13.77 8.79 1.29
CA GLU A 181 -13.69 10.11 0.69
C GLU A 181 -13.47 10.02 -0.82
N ARG A 182 -14.01 11.00 -1.57
CA ARG A 182 -13.91 11.02 -3.03
C ARG A 182 -12.45 10.98 -3.51
N THR A 183 -11.58 11.77 -2.89
CA THR A 183 -10.14 11.83 -3.19
C THR A 183 -9.45 10.49 -2.97
N PHE A 184 -9.91 9.70 -1.98
CA PHE A 184 -9.40 8.35 -1.77
C PHE A 184 -9.82 7.42 -2.91
N LYS A 185 -11.10 7.44 -3.28
CA LYS A 185 -11.64 6.59 -4.34
C LYS A 185 -11.01 6.85 -5.71
N GLU A 186 -10.65 8.10 -6.01
CA GLU A 186 -9.97 8.47 -7.25
C GLU A 186 -8.59 7.81 -7.40
N ASN A 187 -7.97 7.38 -6.30
CA ASN A 187 -6.69 6.67 -6.30
C ASN A 187 -6.85 5.14 -6.19
N ILE A 188 -8.08 4.63 -6.04
CA ILE A 188 -8.35 3.20 -6.07
C ILE A 188 -8.73 2.79 -7.48
N VAL A 189 -7.97 1.86 -8.03
CA VAL A 189 -8.28 1.23 -9.31
C VAL A 189 -8.86 -0.16 -9.08
N SER A 190 -9.77 -0.57 -9.97
CA SER A 190 -10.25 -1.94 -10.00
C SER A 190 -9.12 -2.86 -10.44
N ASN A 191 -8.89 -3.94 -9.70
CA ASN A 191 -7.86 -4.93 -10.00
C ASN A 191 -8.47 -6.33 -10.07
N THR A 192 -7.75 -7.27 -10.68
CA THR A 192 -8.12 -8.67 -10.79
C THR A 192 -7.57 -9.46 -9.60
N TRP A 193 -8.47 -10.09 -8.85
CA TRP A 193 -8.16 -10.87 -7.65
C TRP A 193 -8.35 -12.36 -7.94
N GLY A 194 -7.42 -13.19 -7.49
CA GLY A 194 -7.60 -14.64 -7.46
C GLY A 194 -8.54 -15.05 -6.33
N THR A 195 -9.61 -15.78 -6.65
CA THR A 195 -10.65 -16.22 -5.70
C THR A 195 -10.82 -17.74 -5.70
N GLY A 196 -9.88 -18.46 -6.31
CA GLY A 196 -9.83 -19.91 -6.35
C GLY A 196 -9.35 -20.53 -5.05
N ALA A 197 -9.65 -21.82 -4.88
CA ALA A 197 -9.44 -22.51 -3.61
C ALA A 197 -7.99 -22.95 -3.36
N VAL A 198 -7.63 -22.99 -2.08
CA VAL A 198 -6.30 -23.39 -1.57
C VAL A 198 -6.44 -24.68 -0.76
N ILE A 199 -5.50 -25.61 -0.97
CA ILE A 199 -5.44 -26.91 -0.29
C ILE A 199 -4.72 -26.81 1.06
N TRP A 200 -5.19 -27.55 2.08
CA TRP A 200 -4.72 -27.44 3.46
C TRP A 200 -3.23 -27.71 3.69
N GLN A 201 -2.69 -28.76 3.09
CA GLN A 201 -1.30 -29.17 3.26
C GLN A 201 -0.48 -28.85 2.01
N ASN A 202 -0.66 -27.65 1.47
CA ASN A 202 0.07 -27.22 0.29
C ASN A 202 1.58 -27.09 0.60
N ASN A 203 2.40 -27.80 -0.18
CA ASN A 203 3.87 -27.72 -0.17
C ASN A 203 4.44 -27.14 -1.47
N ASP A 204 3.60 -26.54 -2.31
CA ASP A 204 3.95 -25.96 -3.61
C ASP A 204 3.23 -24.61 -3.80
N LEU A 205 3.96 -23.53 -3.50
CA LEU A 205 3.43 -22.18 -3.60
C LEU A 205 3.10 -21.79 -5.05
N GLN A 206 3.85 -22.26 -6.07
CA GLN A 206 3.56 -21.94 -7.46
C GLN A 206 2.23 -22.59 -7.91
N GLY A 207 2.02 -23.85 -7.55
CA GLY A 207 0.75 -24.55 -7.78
C GLY A 207 -0.41 -23.92 -7.00
N GLN A 208 -0.15 -23.42 -5.79
CA GLN A 208 -1.14 -22.66 -5.02
C GLN A 208 -1.56 -21.37 -5.73
N ILE A 209 -0.60 -20.55 -6.17
CA ILE A 209 -0.88 -19.30 -6.91
C ILE A 209 -1.70 -19.60 -8.17
N THR A 210 -1.39 -20.70 -8.86
CA THR A 210 -2.17 -21.16 -10.02
C THR A 210 -3.60 -21.53 -9.62
N SER A 211 -3.79 -22.18 -8.48
CA SER A 211 -5.11 -22.57 -7.97
C SER A 211 -5.94 -21.38 -7.49
N GLU A 212 -5.32 -20.44 -6.77
CA GLU A 212 -5.93 -19.15 -6.37
C GLU A 212 -6.39 -18.36 -7.59
N ASN A 213 -5.64 -18.42 -8.70
CA ASN A 213 -5.96 -17.72 -9.94
C ASN A 213 -6.90 -18.49 -10.89
N ARG A 214 -7.39 -19.69 -10.52
CA ARG A 214 -8.32 -20.47 -11.35
C ARG A 214 -9.63 -19.72 -11.60
N TYR A 215 -10.15 -19.08 -10.55
CA TYR A 215 -11.26 -18.16 -10.64
C TYR A 215 -10.75 -16.78 -10.28
N LYS A 216 -11.23 -15.78 -11.02
CA LYS A 216 -10.81 -14.40 -10.86
C LYS A 216 -12.02 -13.51 -10.72
N TRP A 217 -11.86 -12.42 -9.99
CA TRP A 217 -12.89 -11.41 -9.80
C TRP A 217 -12.28 -10.01 -9.94
N ASN A 218 -12.97 -9.11 -10.62
CA ASN A 218 -12.51 -7.72 -10.76
C ASN A 218 -13.22 -6.84 -9.75
N GLY A 219 -12.45 -6.07 -8.97
CA GLY A 219 -13.03 -5.08 -8.07
C GLY A 219 -11.99 -4.27 -7.31
N ASN A 220 -12.49 -3.35 -6.50
CA ASN A 220 -11.68 -2.27 -5.92
C ASN A 220 -11.05 -2.68 -4.60
N ILE A 221 -11.82 -3.35 -3.74
CA ILE A 221 -11.38 -3.75 -2.40
C ILE A 221 -11.57 -5.26 -2.25
N GLY A 222 -10.49 -5.96 -1.91
CA GLY A 222 -10.49 -7.38 -1.61
C GLY A 222 -9.83 -7.67 -0.26
N LEU A 223 -9.81 -8.95 0.09
CA LEU A 223 -8.97 -9.47 1.17
C LEU A 223 -7.65 -9.96 0.58
N ILE A 224 -6.63 -10.13 1.41
CA ILE A 224 -5.39 -10.76 0.94
C ILE A 224 -5.66 -12.22 0.56
N SER A 225 -4.83 -12.77 -0.30
CA SER A 225 -4.76 -14.22 -0.54
C SER A 225 -3.85 -14.90 0.47
N VAL A 226 -3.96 -16.23 0.56
CA VAL A 226 -3.02 -17.03 1.36
C VAL A 226 -1.60 -16.87 0.81
N SER A 227 -1.41 -16.81 -0.50
CA SER A 227 -0.08 -16.59 -1.08
C SER A 227 0.52 -15.23 -0.71
N ASP A 228 -0.27 -14.16 -0.59
CA ASP A 228 0.24 -12.86 -0.09
C ASP A 228 0.84 -13.00 1.31
N TYR A 229 0.16 -13.70 2.23
CA TYR A 229 0.66 -13.93 3.58
C TYR A 229 1.94 -14.77 3.58
N ILE A 230 1.99 -15.85 2.79
CA ILE A 230 3.18 -16.69 2.68
C ILE A 230 4.36 -15.91 2.09
N LYS A 231 4.12 -15.11 1.04
CA LYS A 231 5.16 -14.33 0.35
C LYS A 231 5.72 -13.21 1.22
N ALA A 232 4.97 -12.69 2.19
CA ALA A 232 5.43 -11.68 3.14
C ALA A 232 6.48 -12.20 4.14
N ASN A 233 6.69 -13.52 4.21
CA ASN A 233 7.69 -14.11 5.10
C ASN A 233 9.10 -14.04 4.50
N SER A 234 10.09 -13.54 5.25
CA SER A 234 11.49 -13.53 4.79
C SER A 234 12.19 -14.90 4.91
N ASN A 235 11.68 -15.81 5.75
CA ASN A 235 12.22 -17.17 5.90
C ASN A 235 11.49 -18.15 4.97
N LYS A 236 11.77 -18.06 3.67
CA LYS A 236 11.19 -18.95 2.65
C LYS A 236 11.46 -20.43 2.92
N GLU A 237 12.63 -20.77 3.45
CA GLU A 237 13.01 -22.17 3.68
C GLU A 237 12.08 -22.87 4.69
N THR A 238 11.75 -22.19 5.79
CA THR A 238 10.90 -22.72 6.87
C THR A 238 9.43 -22.32 6.75
N CYS A 239 9.09 -21.29 5.96
CA CYS A 239 7.74 -20.69 5.95
C CYS A 239 7.15 -20.47 4.56
N GLY A 240 7.87 -20.82 3.49
CA GLY A 240 7.50 -20.47 2.10
C GLY A 240 6.35 -21.26 1.48
N THR A 241 5.60 -22.04 2.26
CA THR A 241 4.40 -22.78 1.83
C THR A 241 3.44 -22.89 3.01
N VAL A 242 2.16 -23.15 2.75
CA VAL A 242 1.14 -23.33 3.80
C VAL A 242 1.51 -24.41 4.80
N ASN A 243 1.88 -25.60 4.31
CA ASN A 243 2.23 -26.73 5.18
C ASN A 243 3.43 -26.41 6.08
N LYS A 244 4.44 -25.72 5.53
CA LYS A 244 5.61 -25.28 6.29
C LYS A 244 5.24 -24.19 7.32
N ASN A 245 4.48 -23.16 6.91
CA ASN A 245 4.00 -22.12 7.82
C ASN A 245 3.26 -22.74 9.00
N ASN A 246 2.37 -23.69 8.75
CA ASN A 246 1.55 -24.31 9.78
C ASN A 246 2.34 -25.27 10.68
N SER A 247 3.36 -25.93 10.14
CA SER A 247 4.27 -26.78 10.92
C SER A 247 5.20 -25.96 11.83
N TYR A 248 5.54 -24.74 11.42
CA TYR A 248 6.52 -23.88 12.10
C TYR A 248 5.96 -22.48 12.45
N TYR A 249 4.67 -22.38 12.72
CA TYR A 249 3.96 -21.09 12.86
C TYR A 249 4.58 -20.19 13.93
N SER A 250 5.13 -20.78 14.99
CA SER A 250 5.83 -20.07 16.07
C SER A 250 7.09 -19.33 15.60
N THR A 251 7.79 -19.87 14.60
CA THR A 251 8.91 -19.22 13.92
C THR A 251 8.40 -18.26 12.85
N CYS A 252 7.46 -18.72 12.02
CA CYS A 252 7.01 -17.98 10.84
C CYS A 252 6.33 -16.65 11.18
N LYS A 253 5.59 -16.57 12.29
CA LYS A 253 4.96 -15.32 12.73
C LYS A 253 5.96 -14.21 13.07
N ASN A 254 7.19 -14.55 13.47
CA ASN A 254 8.22 -13.56 13.84
C ASN A 254 8.95 -12.98 12.62
N THR A 255 8.84 -13.64 11.46
CA THR A 255 9.47 -13.24 10.19
C THR A 255 8.45 -12.80 9.15
N ASN A 256 7.21 -12.54 9.57
CA ASN A 256 6.11 -12.11 8.73
C ASN A 256 5.41 -10.89 9.32
N TRP A 257 5.56 -9.76 8.66
CA TRP A 257 5.03 -8.49 9.10
C TRP A 257 3.50 -8.41 9.05
N MET A 258 2.85 -9.26 8.25
CA MET A 258 1.39 -9.33 8.17
C MET A 258 0.78 -10.02 9.40
N TYR A 259 1.57 -10.72 10.21
CA TYR A 259 1.07 -11.28 11.46
C TYR A 259 0.72 -10.16 12.45
N ILE A 260 -0.52 -10.19 12.93
CA ILE A 260 -1.04 -9.26 13.94
C ILE A 260 -1.39 -10.08 15.18
N SER A 261 -0.62 -9.90 16.25
CA SER A 261 -0.77 -10.67 17.48
C SER A 261 -2.15 -10.47 18.11
N GLY A 262 -2.84 -11.58 18.41
CA GLY A 262 -4.14 -11.54 19.08
C GLY A 262 -5.34 -11.30 18.17
N THR A 263 -5.14 -11.15 16.86
CA THR A 263 -6.22 -10.92 15.89
C THR A 263 -6.34 -12.07 14.91
N SER A 264 -7.56 -12.43 14.52
CA SER A 264 -7.83 -13.38 13.44
C SER A 264 -8.69 -12.74 12.37
N TRP A 265 -8.37 -13.02 11.11
CA TRP A 265 -8.97 -12.32 9.97
C TRP A 265 -8.96 -13.18 8.72
N TRP A 266 -10.00 -13.01 7.90
CA TRP A 266 -10.24 -13.78 6.69
C TRP A 266 -9.27 -13.42 5.58
N THR A 267 -8.99 -14.40 4.73
CA THR A 267 -8.43 -14.20 3.40
C THR A 267 -9.55 -14.26 2.34
N ILE A 268 -9.22 -13.93 1.11
CA ILE A 268 -10.13 -14.11 -0.04
C ILE A 268 -10.23 -15.58 -0.47
N SER A 269 -9.33 -16.44 0.02
CA SER A 269 -9.11 -17.79 -0.51
C SER A 269 -10.05 -18.81 0.14
N PRO A 270 -10.91 -19.51 -0.63
CA PRO A 270 -11.68 -20.63 -0.11
C PRO A 270 -10.79 -21.84 0.21
N GLY A 271 -11.17 -22.63 1.21
CA GLY A 271 -10.57 -23.94 1.48
C GLY A 271 -11.04 -24.99 0.47
N SER A 272 -10.13 -25.87 0.03
CA SER A 272 -10.41 -26.76 -1.13
C SER A 272 -11.36 -27.94 -0.89
N ILE A 273 -11.66 -28.26 0.36
CA ILE A 273 -12.35 -29.50 0.76
C ILE A 273 -13.81 -29.25 1.11
N TYR A 274 -14.10 -28.11 1.74
CA TYR A 274 -15.41 -27.82 2.30
C TYR A 274 -15.95 -26.53 1.69
N SER A 275 -17.21 -26.55 1.28
CA SER A 275 -17.93 -25.39 0.71
C SER A 275 -18.16 -24.23 1.69
N TYR A 276 -17.82 -24.42 2.96
CA TYR A 276 -18.06 -23.47 4.05
C TYR A 276 -16.78 -23.02 4.78
N THR A 277 -15.60 -23.50 4.36
CA THR A 277 -14.34 -23.09 4.97
C THR A 277 -13.64 -22.05 4.11
N VAL A 278 -13.27 -20.93 4.73
CA VAL A 278 -12.43 -19.89 4.15
C VAL A 278 -11.12 -19.89 4.93
N TRP A 279 -10.00 -19.66 4.26
CA TRP A 279 -8.71 -19.52 4.92
C TRP A 279 -8.67 -18.24 5.74
N ASN A 280 -8.07 -18.30 6.92
CA ASN A 280 -7.89 -17.15 7.79
C ASN A 280 -6.51 -17.20 8.44
N ILE A 281 -5.99 -16.04 8.84
CA ILE A 281 -4.79 -16.00 9.67
C ILE A 281 -5.30 -16.07 11.11
N ASN A 282 -4.89 -17.09 11.87
CA ASN A 282 -5.19 -17.23 13.29
C ASN A 282 -4.35 -16.26 14.12
N SER A 283 -4.78 -16.04 15.37
CA SER A 283 -4.13 -15.13 16.32
C SER A 283 -2.71 -15.54 16.73
N ASP A 284 -2.28 -16.75 16.37
CA ASP A 284 -0.94 -17.30 16.56
C ASP A 284 -0.10 -17.35 15.27
N GLY A 285 -0.67 -16.98 14.12
CA GLY A 285 -0.03 -16.98 12.81
C GLY A 285 -0.19 -18.28 12.00
N TYR A 286 -0.96 -19.25 12.51
CA TYR A 286 -1.40 -20.43 11.76
C TYR A 286 -2.40 -20.02 10.66
N LEU A 287 -2.34 -20.67 9.51
CA LEU A 287 -3.29 -20.51 8.40
C LEU A 287 -4.35 -21.61 8.41
#